data_AF-A0A345Z2B3-F1
#
_entry.id   AF-A0A345Z2B3-F1
#
_cell.length_a   1.000
_cell.length_b   1.000
_cell.length_c   1.000
_cell.angle_alpha   90.00
_cell.angle_beta   90.00
_cell.angle_gamma   90.00
#
_symmetry.space_group_name_H-M   'P 1'
#
loop_
_entity.id
_entity.type
_entity.pdbx_description
1 polymer ?
#
loop_
_entity_poly.entity_id
_entity_poly.type
_entity_poly.pdbx_seq_one_letter_code
_entity_poly.pdbx_strand_id
1 'polypeptide(L)'
;MKKIYNAGSMFNEAQINQRKIEGVNLRKELKGFDIANPIDFDSNLGLGVCPTPKVIWEADYEQLQKAEYVIFELDSLDHGMISEFGIAVEMAKSSHPNKYLIVVISDFRYYQKGSTTQISEFAINHFVFGQLFDQQLNDENRIIQVASHNEAIQAIKNRELYLENRDDKYLKLNQDLDKKYLYETGKMFG
;
A
#
# COMPACT_ATOMS: atom_id res chain seq x y z
N MET A 1 13.42 -14.35 5.57
CA MET A 1 12.27 -13.78 6.30
C MET A 1 11.61 -12.80 5.36
N LYS A 2 10.30 -12.93 5.10
CA LYS A 2 9.61 -12.04 4.16
C LYS A 2 9.54 -10.63 4.75
N LYS A 3 9.56 -9.63 3.89
CA LYS A 3 9.62 -8.23 4.31
C LYS A 3 8.39 -7.45 3.87
N ILE A 4 7.92 -6.59 4.76
CA ILE A 4 6.80 -5.66 4.54
C ILE A 4 7.34 -4.23 4.61
N TYR A 5 7.10 -3.44 3.58
CA TYR A 5 7.36 -2.00 3.60
C TYR A 5 6.03 -1.25 3.79
N ASN A 6 5.91 -0.48 4.87
CA ASN A 6 4.69 0.28 5.19
C ASN A 6 4.87 1.75 4.80
N ALA A 7 4.52 2.09 3.56
CA ALA A 7 4.64 3.43 3.01
C ALA A 7 3.40 4.28 3.32
N GLY A 8 3.63 5.46 3.87
CA GLY A 8 2.58 6.43 4.17
C GLY A 8 3.18 7.72 4.72
N SER A 9 2.38 8.77 4.77
CA SER A 9 2.88 10.08 5.20
C SER A 9 3.27 10.10 6.68
N MET A 10 4.26 10.94 7.04
CA MET A 10 4.88 10.98 8.37
C MET A 10 5.31 12.39 8.80
N PHE A 11 4.74 13.44 8.22
CA PHE A 11 5.24 14.81 8.37
C PHE A 11 4.67 15.53 9.60
N ASN A 12 3.48 15.13 10.06
CA ASN A 12 2.82 15.72 11.23
C ASN A 12 2.61 14.69 12.36
N GLU A 13 2.27 15.20 13.55
CA GLU A 13 2.13 14.37 14.76
C GLU A 13 1.07 13.26 14.60
N ALA A 14 -0.07 13.56 13.98
CA ALA A 14 -1.13 12.58 13.77
C ALA A 14 -0.66 11.44 12.85
N GLN A 15 0.02 11.79 11.75
CA GLN A 15 0.61 10.83 10.81
C GLN A 15 1.67 9.96 11.48
N ILE A 16 2.59 10.56 12.24
CA ILE A 16 3.65 9.84 12.97
C ILE A 16 3.02 8.85 13.97
N ASN A 17 2.03 9.29 14.74
CA ASN A 17 1.35 8.43 15.70
C ASN A 17 0.62 7.28 15.01
N GLN A 18 -0.03 7.55 13.87
CA GLN A 18 -0.69 6.54 13.06
C GLN A 18 0.31 5.49 12.55
N ARG A 19 1.45 5.91 11.97
CA ARG A 19 2.50 4.98 11.51
C ARG A 19 3.06 4.11 12.63
N LYS A 20 3.23 4.66 13.85
CA LYS A 20 3.69 3.88 15.01
C LYS A 20 2.67 2.81 15.41
N ILE A 21 1.38 3.17 15.46
CA ILE A 21 0.29 2.22 15.78
C ILE A 21 0.24 1.10 14.73
N GLU A 22 0.33 1.45 13.45
CA GLU A 22 0.36 0.49 12.35
C GLU A 22 1.55 -0.46 12.43
N GLY A 23 2.75 0.06 12.69
CA GLY A 23 3.95 -0.74 12.90
C GLY A 23 3.80 -1.74 14.05
N VAL A 24 3.24 -1.31 15.18
CA VAL A 24 2.94 -2.19 16.32
C VAL A 24 1.95 -3.29 15.93
N ASN A 25 0.88 -2.93 15.22
CA ASN A 25 -0.14 -3.88 14.79
C ASN A 25 0.40 -4.90 13.78
N LEU A 26 1.22 -4.48 12.81
CA LEU A 26 1.89 -5.38 11.86
C LEU A 26 2.76 -6.39 12.60
N ARG A 27 3.63 -5.92 13.51
CA ARG A 27 4.54 -6.80 14.27
C ARG A 27 3.78 -7.78 15.17
N LYS A 28 2.63 -7.36 15.72
CA LYS A 28 1.76 -8.22 16.54
C LYS A 28 1.08 -9.30 15.71
N GLU A 29 0.50 -8.92 14.58
CA GLU A 29 -0.41 -9.76 13.80
C GLU A 29 0.29 -10.62 12.74
N LEU A 30 1.45 -10.19 12.23
CA LEU A 30 2.22 -10.84 11.18
C LEU A 30 3.58 -11.32 11.72
N LYS A 31 3.53 -12.28 12.64
CA LYS A 31 4.73 -12.88 13.23
C LYS A 31 5.58 -13.54 12.15
N GLY A 32 6.89 -13.32 12.19
CA GLY A 32 7.82 -13.88 11.20
C GLY A 32 8.00 -13.04 9.94
N PHE A 33 7.49 -11.81 9.92
CA PHE A 33 7.83 -10.80 8.91
C PHE A 33 8.82 -9.77 9.44
N ASP A 34 9.73 -9.33 8.58
CA ASP A 34 10.51 -8.12 8.80
C ASP A 34 9.66 -6.90 8.41
N ILE A 35 9.29 -6.06 9.38
CA ILE A 35 8.49 -4.87 9.12
C ILE A 35 9.42 -3.67 9.02
N ALA A 36 9.55 -3.13 7.82
CA ALA A 36 10.19 -1.85 7.54
C ALA A 36 9.13 -0.75 7.50
N ASN A 37 9.15 0.08 8.54
CA ASN A 37 8.32 1.27 8.65
C ASN A 37 9.24 2.48 8.53
N PRO A 38 9.06 3.38 7.55
CA PRO A 38 9.99 4.49 7.37
C PRO A 38 10.17 5.38 8.61
N ILE A 39 9.16 5.46 9.49
CA ILE A 39 9.25 6.20 10.76
C ILE A 39 10.25 5.57 11.75
N ASP A 40 10.53 4.27 11.60
CA ASP A 40 11.49 3.54 12.43
C ASP A 40 12.92 3.69 11.88
N PHE A 41 13.10 4.27 10.69
CA PHE A 41 14.42 4.52 10.14
C PHE A 41 15.06 5.65 10.94
N ASP A 42 16.33 5.48 11.29
CA ASP A 42 17.08 6.56 11.90
C ASP A 42 17.14 7.71 10.89
N SER A 43 16.42 8.80 11.14
CA SER A 43 16.38 9.98 10.28
C SER A 43 17.74 10.68 10.20
N ASN A 44 18.67 10.36 11.11
CA ASN A 44 20.07 10.78 11.04
C ASN A 44 20.98 9.68 10.47
N LEU A 45 20.45 8.49 10.14
CA LEU A 45 21.17 7.31 9.67
C LEU A 45 22.43 6.96 10.51
N GLY A 46 22.39 7.24 11.81
CA GLY A 46 23.52 7.08 12.72
C GLY A 46 24.66 8.09 12.53
N LEU A 47 24.51 9.10 11.66
CA LEU A 47 25.56 10.04 11.28
C LEU A 47 25.57 11.32 12.13
N GLY A 48 24.50 11.62 12.87
CA GLY A 48 24.35 12.90 13.57
C GLY A 48 24.33 14.12 12.63
N VAL A 49 24.09 13.90 11.34
CA VAL A 49 23.98 14.91 10.30
C VAL A 49 22.72 14.66 9.48
N CYS A 50 22.09 15.74 9.01
CA CYS A 50 20.92 15.64 8.12
C CYS A 50 21.31 14.88 6.83
N PRO A 51 20.64 13.77 6.50
CA PRO A 51 20.97 12.99 5.31
C PRO A 51 20.67 13.78 4.03
N THR A 52 21.45 13.52 2.98
CA THR A 52 21.18 14.13 1.66
C THR A 52 19.96 13.47 1.01
N PRO A 53 19.24 14.15 0.09
CA PRO A 53 18.15 13.53 -0.66
C PRO A 53 18.52 12.24 -1.39
N LYS A 54 19.77 12.14 -1.88
CA LYS A 54 20.29 10.91 -2.52
C LYS A 54 20.33 9.75 -1.53
N VAL A 55 20.78 9.98 -0.31
CA VAL A 55 20.89 8.94 0.72
C VAL A 55 19.51 8.48 1.17
N ILE A 56 18.56 9.41 1.33
CA ILE A 56 17.16 9.09 1.63
C ILE A 56 16.58 8.21 0.53
N TRP A 57 16.72 8.63 -0.73
CA TRP A 57 16.29 7.86 -1.89
C TRP A 57 16.88 6.45 -1.93
N GLU A 58 18.20 6.32 -1.76
CA GLU A 58 18.88 5.02 -1.80
C GLU A 58 18.39 4.09 -0.68
N ALA A 59 18.16 4.64 0.52
CA ALA A 59 17.64 3.88 1.65
C ALA A 59 16.21 3.39 1.38
N ASP A 60 15.28 4.27 1.01
CA ASP A 60 13.88 3.89 0.75
C ASP A 60 13.78 2.93 -0.44
N TYR A 61 14.51 3.20 -1.52
CA TYR A 61 14.54 2.35 -2.70
C TYR A 61 15.06 0.94 -2.38
N GLU A 62 16.09 0.80 -1.54
CA GLU A 62 16.59 -0.50 -1.10
C GLU A 62 15.54 -1.27 -0.28
N GLN A 63 14.82 -0.59 0.63
CA GLN A 63 13.77 -1.23 1.42
C GLN A 63 12.60 -1.66 0.52
N LEU A 64 12.23 -0.82 -0.44
CA LEU A 64 11.18 -1.11 -1.42
C LEU A 64 11.55 -2.31 -2.30
N GLN A 65 12.81 -2.42 -2.75
CA GLN A 65 13.29 -3.58 -3.50
C GLN A 65 13.16 -4.87 -2.69
N LYS A 66 13.67 -4.87 -1.45
CA LYS A 66 13.70 -6.05 -0.57
C LYS A 66 12.31 -6.50 -0.09
N ALA A 67 11.31 -5.62 -0.12
CA ALA A 67 9.96 -5.93 0.34
C ALA A 67 9.23 -6.91 -0.60
N GLU A 68 8.65 -7.97 -0.06
CA GLU A 68 7.70 -8.82 -0.79
C GLU A 68 6.29 -8.24 -0.71
N TYR A 69 5.96 -7.58 0.39
CA TYR A 69 4.68 -6.92 0.61
C TYR A 69 4.91 -5.43 0.75
N VAL A 70 4.10 -4.62 0.07
CA VAL A 70 4.17 -3.16 0.22
C VAL A 70 2.78 -2.61 0.46
N ILE A 71 2.64 -1.84 1.54
CA ILE A 71 1.40 -1.14 1.89
C ILE A 71 1.60 0.34 1.54
N PHE A 72 0.64 0.95 0.86
CA PHE A 72 0.66 2.36 0.44
C PHE A 72 -0.60 3.08 0.94
N GLU A 73 -0.46 4.17 1.70
CA GLU A 73 -1.58 5.05 2.08
C GLU A 73 -1.83 6.13 1.01
N LEU A 74 -2.67 5.83 0.01
CA LEU A 74 -2.77 6.64 -1.22
C LEU A 74 -3.52 7.97 -1.05
N ASP A 75 -4.44 8.02 -0.08
CA ASP A 75 -5.22 9.20 0.29
C ASP A 75 -4.45 10.23 1.12
N SER A 76 -3.20 9.94 1.48
CA SER A 76 -2.30 10.91 2.12
C SER A 76 -1.79 12.00 1.16
N LEU A 77 -1.87 11.77 -0.15
CA LEU A 77 -1.32 12.64 -1.21
C LEU A 77 0.18 12.96 -1.04
N ASP A 78 0.91 12.08 -0.37
CA ASP A 78 2.35 12.20 -0.20
C ASP A 78 3.06 11.88 -1.53
N HIS A 79 3.76 12.87 -2.09
CA HIS A 79 4.49 12.74 -3.34
C HIS A 79 5.61 11.69 -3.28
N GLY A 80 6.25 11.51 -2.11
CA GLY A 80 7.27 10.47 -1.91
C GLY A 80 6.65 9.09 -2.08
N MET A 81 5.58 8.82 -1.33
CA MET A 81 4.83 7.57 -1.40
C MET A 81 4.20 7.33 -2.79
N ILE A 82 3.68 8.36 -3.47
CA ILE A 82 3.18 8.24 -4.85
C ILE A 82 4.31 7.81 -5.81
N SER A 83 5.51 8.36 -5.64
CA SER A 83 6.69 7.96 -6.43
C SER A 83 7.07 6.51 -6.15
N GLU A 84 7.10 6.10 -4.88
CA GLU A 84 7.36 4.72 -4.47
C GLU A 84 6.33 3.75 -5.04
N PHE A 85 5.05 4.12 -5.05
CA PHE A 85 3.98 3.30 -5.60
C PHE A 85 4.21 3.00 -7.08
N GLY A 86 4.53 4.02 -7.88
CA GLY A 86 4.83 3.82 -9.31
C GLY A 86 6.05 2.93 -9.55
N ILE A 87 7.11 3.11 -8.76
CA ILE A 87 8.30 2.26 -8.81
C ILE A 87 7.94 0.81 -8.44
N ALA A 88 7.13 0.61 -7.39
CA ALA A 88 6.75 -0.71 -6.92
C ALA A 88 5.88 -1.47 -7.91
N VAL A 89 4.98 -0.78 -8.63
CA VAL A 89 4.19 -1.34 -9.73
C VAL A 89 5.12 -1.85 -10.84
N GLU A 90 6.05 -1.03 -11.30
CA GLU A 90 7.00 -1.43 -12.34
C GLU A 90 7.94 -2.55 -11.88
N MET A 91 8.39 -2.53 -10.62
CA MET A 91 9.15 -3.64 -10.03
C MET A 91 8.34 -4.93 -9.99
N ALA A 92 7.08 -4.87 -9.56
CA ALA A 92 6.21 -6.04 -9.47
C ALA A 92 5.96 -6.68 -10.85
N LYS A 93 5.87 -5.88 -11.91
CA LYS A 93 5.68 -6.35 -13.29
C LYS A 93 6.93 -6.99 -13.88
N SER A 94 8.11 -6.47 -13.55
CA SER A 94 9.36 -6.80 -14.23
C SER A 94 10.32 -7.63 -13.38
N SER A 95 10.87 -7.04 -12.33
CA SER A 95 12.05 -7.56 -11.61
C SER A 95 11.70 -8.34 -10.34
N HIS A 96 10.48 -8.19 -9.82
CA HIS A 96 10.04 -8.75 -8.55
C HIS A 96 8.65 -9.39 -8.66
N PRO A 97 8.51 -10.54 -9.35
CA PRO A 97 7.21 -11.17 -9.63
C PRO A 97 6.45 -11.65 -8.38
N ASN A 98 7.12 -11.76 -7.23
CA ASN A 98 6.48 -12.11 -5.97
C ASN A 98 5.97 -10.90 -5.18
N LYS A 99 6.25 -9.66 -5.63
CA LYS A 99 5.85 -8.46 -4.92
C LYS A 99 4.32 -8.31 -4.95
N TYR A 100 3.73 -8.13 -3.78
CA TYR A 100 2.30 -7.96 -3.55
C TYR A 100 2.04 -6.54 -3.04
N LEU A 101 1.24 -5.79 -3.79
CA LEU A 101 0.98 -4.37 -3.55
C LEU A 101 -0.39 -4.19 -2.92
N ILE A 102 -0.44 -3.47 -1.81
CA ILE A 102 -1.65 -3.21 -1.05
C ILE A 102 -1.80 -1.70 -0.93
N VAL A 103 -2.89 -1.18 -1.47
CA VAL A 103 -3.18 0.25 -1.44
C VAL A 103 -4.31 0.49 -0.44
N VAL A 104 -4.04 1.31 0.55
CA VAL A 104 -5.03 1.77 1.52
C VAL A 104 -5.57 3.11 1.04
N ILE A 105 -6.89 3.21 0.95
CA ILE A 105 -7.61 4.48 0.83
C ILE A 105 -8.56 4.52 2.02
N SER A 106 -8.22 5.30 3.03
CA SER A 106 -8.95 5.35 4.30
C SER A 106 -9.99 6.48 4.36
N ASP A 107 -9.89 7.47 3.47
CA ASP A 107 -10.83 8.58 3.37
C ASP A 107 -12.25 8.04 3.12
N PHE A 108 -13.09 8.18 4.14
CA PHE A 108 -14.44 7.64 4.11
C PHE A 108 -15.28 8.19 2.96
N ARG A 109 -14.95 9.39 2.44
CA ARG A 109 -15.65 10.02 1.31
C ARG A 109 -15.47 9.26 0.01
N TYR A 110 -14.37 8.52 -0.15
CA TYR A 110 -14.16 7.62 -1.28
C TYR A 110 -15.28 6.56 -1.36
N TYR A 111 -15.74 6.05 -0.21
CA TYR A 111 -16.78 5.02 -0.14
C TYR A 111 -18.22 5.57 -0.17
N GLN A 112 -18.39 6.89 -0.21
CA GLN A 112 -19.71 7.50 -0.29
C GLN A 112 -20.27 7.43 -1.70
N LYS A 113 -21.61 7.41 -1.82
CA LYS A 113 -22.25 7.51 -3.13
C LYS A 113 -21.96 8.88 -3.72
N GLY A 114 -21.36 8.90 -4.91
CA GLY A 114 -21.18 10.12 -5.68
C GLY A 114 -22.52 10.84 -5.89
N SER A 115 -22.50 12.15 -5.79
CA SER A 115 -23.64 13.01 -6.11
C SER A 115 -23.29 13.84 -7.35
N THR A 116 -24.20 13.90 -8.32
CA THR A 116 -24.06 14.80 -9.47
C THR A 116 -24.44 16.25 -9.13
N THR A 117 -24.95 16.48 -7.92
CA THR A 117 -25.39 17.80 -7.45
C THR A 117 -24.41 18.46 -6.48
N GLN A 118 -23.34 17.75 -6.10
CA GLN A 118 -22.31 18.23 -5.19
C GLN A 118 -20.93 18.04 -5.81
N ILE A 119 -20.01 18.92 -5.46
CA ILE A 119 -18.61 18.81 -5.89
C ILE A 119 -17.97 17.64 -5.14
N SER A 120 -17.16 16.84 -5.82
CA SER A 120 -16.36 15.81 -5.16
C SER A 120 -15.29 16.48 -4.29
N GLU A 121 -15.37 16.28 -2.98
CA GLU A 121 -14.43 16.86 -2.00
C GLU A 121 -13.16 16.03 -1.81
N PHE A 122 -13.12 14.85 -2.44
CA PHE A 122 -11.99 13.94 -2.46
C PHE A 122 -11.73 13.48 -3.89
N ALA A 123 -10.46 13.44 -4.29
CA ALA A 123 -10.04 12.90 -5.56
C ALA A 123 -8.59 12.42 -5.45
N ILE A 124 -8.29 11.34 -6.17
CA ILE A 124 -6.94 10.88 -6.41
C ILE A 124 -6.64 11.13 -7.88
N ASN A 125 -5.43 11.57 -8.19
CA ASN A 125 -5.02 11.78 -9.57
C ASN A 125 -5.22 10.49 -10.40
N HIS A 126 -5.90 10.59 -11.55
CA HIS A 126 -6.25 9.41 -12.36
C HIS A 126 -5.04 8.64 -12.91
N PHE A 127 -3.91 9.30 -13.15
CA PHE A 127 -2.68 8.60 -13.57
C PHE A 127 -2.14 7.74 -12.43
N VAL A 128 -2.18 8.25 -11.19
CA VAL A 128 -1.80 7.49 -10.00
C VAL A 128 -2.79 6.35 -9.75
N PHE A 129 -4.09 6.66 -9.72
CA PHE A 129 -5.16 5.69 -9.47
C PHE A 129 -5.22 4.61 -10.55
N GLY A 130 -4.95 4.95 -11.81
CA GLY A 130 -4.97 4.01 -12.94
C GLY A 130 -4.02 2.82 -12.79
N GLN A 131 -2.94 2.96 -12.02
CA GLN A 131 -1.98 1.88 -11.78
C GLN A 131 -2.57 0.71 -10.98
N LEU A 132 -3.64 0.95 -10.21
CA LEU A 132 -4.41 -0.10 -9.53
C LEU A 132 -5.05 -1.09 -10.50
N PHE A 133 -5.23 -0.69 -11.76
CA PHE A 133 -5.88 -1.46 -12.81
C PHE A 133 -4.88 -2.02 -13.84
N ASP A 134 -3.58 -2.09 -13.49
CA ASP A 134 -2.61 -2.77 -14.34
C ASP A 134 -3.05 -4.22 -14.58
N GLN A 135 -3.21 -4.59 -15.86
CA GLN A 135 -3.82 -5.85 -16.27
C GLN A 135 -3.06 -7.05 -15.71
N GLN A 136 -1.73 -7.04 -15.80
CA GLN A 136 -0.89 -8.15 -15.35
C GLN A 136 -1.03 -8.35 -13.84
N LEU A 137 -0.93 -7.28 -13.06
CA LEU A 137 -1.00 -7.39 -11.60
C LEU A 137 -2.39 -7.80 -11.12
N ASN A 138 -3.46 -7.41 -11.82
CA ASN A 138 -4.82 -7.82 -11.48
C ASN A 138 -5.09 -9.28 -11.85
N ASP A 139 -4.71 -9.73 -13.05
CA ASP A 139 -4.86 -11.12 -13.47
C ASP A 139 -4.13 -12.08 -12.52
N GLU A 140 -2.97 -11.66 -12.02
CA GLU A 140 -2.16 -12.44 -11.08
C GLU A 140 -2.60 -12.28 -9.61
N ASN A 141 -3.63 -11.48 -9.33
CA ASN A 141 -4.11 -11.11 -7.99
C ASN A 141 -2.95 -10.63 -7.12
N ARG A 142 -2.16 -9.65 -7.59
CA ARG A 142 -0.97 -9.09 -6.94
C ARG A 142 -1.06 -7.62 -6.56
N ILE A 143 -2.19 -6.98 -6.86
CA ILE A 143 -2.49 -5.62 -6.42
C ILE A 143 -3.92 -5.55 -5.86
N ILE A 144 -4.08 -4.98 -4.67
CA ILE A 144 -5.38 -4.86 -4.00
C ILE A 144 -5.54 -3.45 -3.44
N GLN A 145 -6.77 -2.93 -3.45
CA GLN A 145 -7.12 -1.71 -2.71
C GLN A 145 -8.03 -2.08 -1.54
N VAL A 146 -7.71 -1.62 -0.33
CA VAL A 146 -8.47 -1.90 0.88
C VAL A 146 -8.84 -0.60 1.60
N ALA A 147 -9.85 -0.64 2.46
CA ALA A 147 -10.38 0.53 3.13
C ALA A 147 -9.64 0.91 4.42
N SER A 148 -8.81 0.01 4.93
CA SER A 148 -8.02 0.29 6.12
C SER A 148 -6.74 -0.51 6.19
N HIS A 149 -5.82 -0.04 7.02
CA HIS A 149 -4.60 -0.77 7.34
C HIS A 149 -4.88 -2.12 8.04
N ASN A 150 -5.99 -2.26 8.77
CA ASN A 150 -6.39 -3.57 9.33
C ASN A 150 -6.79 -4.56 8.24
N GLU A 151 -7.49 -4.09 7.20
CA GLU A 151 -7.80 -4.91 6.03
C GLU A 151 -6.54 -5.27 5.23
N ALA A 152 -5.53 -4.38 5.19
CA ALA A 152 -4.23 -4.69 4.60
C ALA A 152 -3.56 -5.89 5.31
N ILE A 153 -3.59 -5.92 6.65
CA ILE A 153 -3.11 -7.06 7.44
C ILE A 153 -3.87 -8.34 7.08
N GLN A 154 -5.20 -8.28 6.95
CA GLN A 154 -5.99 -9.44 6.54
C GLN A 154 -5.66 -9.89 5.13
N ALA A 155 -5.45 -8.95 4.20
CA ALA A 155 -5.09 -9.26 2.82
C ALA A 155 -3.76 -10.04 2.74
N ILE A 156 -2.77 -9.66 3.58
CA ILE A 156 -1.50 -10.36 3.70
C ILE A 156 -1.68 -11.76 4.27
N LYS A 157 -2.46 -11.91 5.36
CA LYS A 157 -2.75 -13.22 5.96
C LYS A 157 -3.40 -14.18 4.96
N ASN A 158 -4.43 -13.71 4.26
CA ASN A 158 -5.09 -14.48 3.21
C ASN A 158 -4.13 -14.85 2.08
N ARG A 159 -3.27 -13.90 1.64
CA ARG A 159 -2.27 -14.17 0.61
C ARG A 159 -1.29 -15.24 1.03
N GLU A 160 -0.76 -15.19 2.26
CA GLU A 160 0.13 -16.23 2.77
C GLU A 160 -0.56 -17.59 2.82
N LEU A 161 -1.80 -17.64 3.34
CA LEU A 161 -2.58 -18.87 3.39
C LEU A 161 -2.86 -19.43 1.98
N TYR A 162 -3.10 -18.58 1.00
CA TYR A 162 -3.19 -18.99 -0.41
C TYR A 162 -1.87 -19.55 -0.92
N LEU A 163 -0.73 -18.89 -0.65
CA LEU A 163 0.58 -19.36 -1.11
C LEU A 163 0.97 -20.71 -0.49
N GLU A 164 0.58 -20.95 0.76
CA GLU A 164 0.82 -22.20 1.48
C GLU A 164 -0.09 -23.33 1.01
N ASN A 165 -1.39 -23.07 0.89
CA ASN A 165 -2.40 -24.11 0.71
C ASN A 165 -2.90 -24.26 -0.74
N ARG A 166 -2.68 -23.23 -1.59
CA ARG A 166 -3.24 -23.12 -2.94
C ARG A 166 -4.76 -23.28 -3.00
N ASP A 167 -5.43 -22.78 -1.96
CA ASP A 167 -6.89 -22.83 -1.82
C ASP A 167 -7.51 -21.49 -2.25
N ASP A 168 -8.30 -21.53 -3.32
CA ASP A 168 -8.93 -20.36 -3.94
C ASP A 168 -9.89 -19.62 -3.00
N LYS A 169 -10.33 -20.24 -1.89
CA LYS A 169 -11.14 -19.52 -0.89
C LYS A 169 -10.42 -18.29 -0.35
N TYR A 170 -9.09 -18.32 -0.23
CA TYR A 170 -8.32 -17.20 0.27
C TYR A 170 -8.14 -16.09 -0.77
N LEU A 171 -8.13 -16.43 -2.06
CA LEU A 171 -8.23 -15.42 -3.13
C LEU A 171 -9.58 -14.72 -3.06
N LYS A 172 -10.67 -15.48 -2.87
CA LYS A 172 -12.02 -14.93 -2.73
C LYS A 172 -12.15 -14.01 -1.52
N LEU A 173 -11.58 -14.38 -0.37
CA LEU A 173 -11.53 -13.48 0.80
C LEU A 173 -10.80 -12.16 0.51
N ASN A 174 -9.76 -12.18 -0.33
CA ASN A 174 -9.10 -10.95 -0.78
C ASN A 174 -9.93 -10.16 -1.78
N GLN A 175 -10.67 -10.82 -2.67
CA GLN A 175 -11.62 -10.15 -3.57
C GLN A 175 -12.73 -9.43 -2.78
N ASP A 176 -13.22 -10.03 -1.68
CA ASP A 176 -14.23 -9.39 -0.82
C ASP A 176 -13.68 -8.14 -0.09
N LEU A 177 -12.36 -8.11 0.18
CA LEU A 177 -11.66 -6.95 0.74
C LEU A 177 -11.37 -5.87 -0.31
N ASP A 178 -11.25 -6.25 -1.58
CA ASP A 178 -10.84 -5.37 -2.66
C ASP A 178 -11.93 -4.33 -2.94
N LYS A 179 -11.60 -3.05 -2.78
CA LYS A 179 -12.50 -1.91 -2.98
C LYS A 179 -12.17 -1.11 -4.24
N LYS A 180 -11.31 -1.64 -5.12
CA LYS A 180 -11.09 -1.04 -6.44
C LYS A 180 -12.39 -0.98 -7.22
N TYR A 181 -12.73 0.19 -7.73
CA TYR A 181 -13.80 0.34 -8.70
C TYR A 181 -13.39 1.32 -9.80
N LEU A 182 -13.77 1.00 -11.04
CA LEU A 182 -13.67 1.89 -12.19
C LEU A 182 -15.04 2.50 -12.43
N TYR A 183 -15.10 3.83 -12.54
CA TYR A 183 -16.29 4.51 -13.05
C TYR A 183 -16.37 4.30 -14.56
N GLU A 184 -16.94 3.18 -15.00
CA GLU A 184 -17.32 3.00 -16.39
C GLU A 184 -18.79 3.43 -16.56
N THR A 185 -19.06 4.38 -17.45
CA THR A 185 -20.41 4.91 -17.74
C THR A 185 -21.16 5.61 -16.58
N GLY A 186 -20.43 6.11 -15.57
CA GLY A 186 -21.03 6.89 -14.47
C GLY A 186 -21.72 6.06 -13.38
N LYS A 187 -21.44 4.76 -13.31
CA LYS A 187 -21.84 3.88 -12.21
C LYS A 187 -20.60 3.35 -11.49
N MET A 188 -20.65 3.30 -10.16
CA MET A 188 -19.71 2.49 -9.38
C MET A 188 -20.01 1.02 -9.68
N PHE A 189 -19.03 0.30 -10.22
CA PHE A 189 -19.07 -1.17 -10.19
C PHE A 189 -18.57 -1.62 -8.81
N GLY A 190 -19.30 -2.52 -8.17
CA GLY A 190 -18.90 -3.20 -6.94
C GLY A 190 -18.74 -4.69 -7.17
#